data_AF-A0A9D9K7M5-F1
#
_entry.id   AF-A0A9D9K7M5-F1
#
_cell.length_a   1.000
_cell.length_b   1.000
_cell.length_c   1.000
_cell.angle_alpha   90.00
_cell.angle_beta   90.00
_cell.angle_gamma   90.00
#
_symmetry.space_group_name_H-M   'P 1'
#
loop_
_entity.id
_entity.type
_entity.pdbx_description
1 polymer ?
#
loop_
_entity_poly.entity_id
_entity_poly.type
_entity_poly.pdbx_seq_one_letter_code
_entity_poly.pdbx_strand_id
1 'polypeptide(L)'
;MLLNKLFDREDSAEAENVRYLWAVGTLAAKIPVGQTVVDRYRVVAPQIWVDTHSDRSPDFPEDIPTSVLPYLRLCPQQLHVPQIYGFCHWTEASDAPEILLLENVPVDGSGQLYPTLVQSWASASPVRQIYWLWQTLQLWQALDEEGVTASLLDPENLRVQGWRVWLLEVRSGNTKNTLNDLAYHWSSWIAASSDVVAEPVRTLCQQMRDGESIEFVETGLNTLLQQLAAQQPLRLEVASGSDAGPSRSHNEDACYPSDSDLAEPDEDGLLPNLTVLCDGVGGHEGGEVASQTALRTLSLQVRAFWRELQRETQPLSPKVLSEQLAAMVRVTNNTIAHQNDTQERSARRRMGTTLVMAWQVPQSIETTAGTTFANAHELYLVNVGDSRAYWLTREYCQRLTVDDDVATREVRLGRNFYRQALQRTDAGALTQAVGTRDADFLNPTIQRFAIEEDGILLLCSDGLSDNDWVEKSWAHVAPAVLDGELTAREAVELWIDLANQKNGHDNVSAVVMVCRVTPPAPKDLNAFDPQRQSGNVGYPESEFAESSKALLYGQSVDVDPAAARRRRRRPSHRPLTIAIGVLVTLVLSAAVFWIAYLQLSNNRAPENQDEVVR
;
A
#
# COMPACT_ATOMS: atom_id res chain seq x y z
N MET A 1 -5.96 31.58 -4.32
CA MET A 1 -5.50 32.50 -3.24
C MET A 1 -4.85 31.75 -2.07
N LEU A 2 -5.44 30.67 -1.55
CA LEU A 2 -4.76 29.79 -0.56
C LEU A 2 -3.62 29.00 -1.22
N LEU A 3 -3.87 28.43 -2.41
CA LEU A 3 -2.83 27.79 -3.23
C LEU A 3 -1.65 28.71 -3.53
N ASN A 4 -1.90 29.92 -4.04
CA ASN A 4 -0.84 30.92 -4.25
C ASN A 4 -0.10 31.29 -2.95
N LYS A 5 -0.75 31.24 -1.78
CA LYS A 5 -0.06 31.50 -0.51
C LYS A 5 0.79 30.31 -0.02
N LEU A 6 0.38 29.09 -0.35
CA LEU A 6 1.06 27.84 0.04
C LEU A 6 2.17 27.48 -0.95
N PHE A 7 1.93 27.70 -2.24
CA PHE A 7 2.78 27.28 -3.36
C PHE A 7 3.48 28.45 -4.10
N ASP A 8 2.99 29.71 -4.04
CA ASP A 8 3.72 30.91 -4.51
C ASP A 8 4.48 31.63 -3.38
N ARG A 9 4.79 30.95 -2.26
CA ARG A 9 5.94 31.36 -1.43
C ARG A 9 7.23 31.08 -2.23
N GLU A 10 7.42 31.83 -3.31
CA GLU A 10 8.62 31.93 -4.14
C GLU A 10 9.78 32.63 -3.41
N ASP A 11 9.68 32.85 -2.09
CA ASP A 11 10.73 33.44 -1.23
C ASP A 11 11.73 32.41 -0.68
N SER A 12 11.89 31.28 -1.36
CA SER A 12 13.18 30.60 -1.43
C SER A 12 13.46 30.27 -2.88
N ALA A 13 14.17 31.17 -3.56
CA ALA A 13 14.97 30.81 -4.72
C ALA A 13 15.65 29.45 -4.47
N GLU A 14 15.54 28.52 -5.41
CA GLU A 14 16.36 27.30 -5.43
C GLU A 14 16.21 26.37 -4.21
N ALA A 15 14.99 26.04 -3.78
CA ALA A 15 14.76 24.67 -3.32
C ALA A 15 14.73 23.76 -4.57
N GLU A 16 15.82 23.73 -5.35
CA GLU A 16 16.08 22.60 -6.23
C GLU A 16 15.90 21.36 -5.38
N ASN A 17 15.18 20.35 -5.88
CA ASN A 17 14.94 19.11 -5.17
C ASN A 17 16.30 18.42 -4.96
N VAL A 18 17.02 18.80 -3.91
CA VAL A 18 18.41 18.42 -3.67
C VAL A 18 18.43 16.91 -3.49
N ARG A 19 18.95 16.22 -4.51
CA ARG A 19 19.01 14.77 -4.49
C ARG A 19 20.27 14.33 -3.78
N TYR A 20 20.12 13.99 -2.51
CA TYR A 20 21.17 13.36 -1.74
C TYR A 20 21.36 11.90 -2.18
N LEU A 21 22.61 11.53 -2.39
CA LEU A 21 23.05 10.21 -2.81
C LEU A 21 24.00 9.64 -1.77
N TRP A 22 23.92 8.33 -1.55
CA TRP A 22 24.94 7.60 -0.79
C TRP A 22 25.98 7.03 -1.75
N ALA A 23 27.22 7.48 -1.61
CA ALA A 23 28.35 6.97 -2.37
C ALA A 23 29.00 5.79 -1.62
N VAL A 24 28.88 4.60 -2.21
CA VAL A 24 29.26 3.35 -1.56
C VAL A 24 30.77 3.16 -1.53
N GLY A 25 31.27 2.65 -0.41
CA GLY A 25 32.65 2.19 -0.25
C GLY A 25 33.62 3.17 0.41
N THR A 26 34.71 2.61 0.93
CA THR A 26 35.69 3.37 1.75
C THR A 26 36.46 4.45 0.99
N LEU A 27 36.54 4.34 -0.35
CA LEU A 27 37.12 5.40 -1.17
C LEU A 27 36.22 6.65 -1.14
N ALA A 28 34.90 6.47 -1.29
CA ALA A 28 33.94 7.56 -1.26
C ALA A 28 33.98 8.33 0.06
N ALA A 29 34.21 7.64 1.18
CA ALA A 29 34.36 8.24 2.51
C ALA A 29 35.60 9.13 2.66
N LYS A 30 36.64 8.93 1.85
CA LYS A 30 37.91 9.67 1.93
C LYS A 30 37.94 10.91 1.03
N ILE A 31 36.93 11.08 0.18
CA ILE A 31 36.83 12.22 -0.72
C ILE A 31 36.51 13.48 0.11
N PRO A 32 37.30 14.57 -0.02
CA PRO A 32 37.08 15.78 0.75
C PRO A 32 35.71 16.42 0.52
N VAL A 33 35.08 16.87 1.60
CA VAL A 33 33.86 17.69 1.56
C VAL A 33 34.13 18.98 0.79
N GLY A 34 33.18 19.38 -0.05
CA GLY A 34 33.27 20.54 -0.94
C GLY A 34 33.85 20.22 -2.32
N GLN A 35 34.40 19.02 -2.53
CA GLN A 35 34.88 18.61 -3.84
C GLN A 35 33.72 18.18 -4.75
N THR A 36 33.85 18.48 -6.04
CA THR A 36 32.97 17.96 -7.09
C THR A 36 33.65 16.79 -7.81
N VAL A 37 32.97 15.67 -7.91
CA VAL A 37 33.41 14.46 -8.62
C VAL A 37 32.81 14.49 -10.02
N VAL A 38 33.66 14.26 -11.04
CA VAL A 38 33.29 14.23 -12.47
C VAL A 38 32.38 15.39 -12.91
N ASP A 39 32.68 16.60 -12.40
CA ASP A 39 31.93 17.83 -12.66
C ASP A 39 30.40 17.75 -12.42
N ARG A 40 29.96 16.79 -11.59
CA ARG A 40 28.54 16.53 -11.35
C ARG A 40 28.19 16.33 -9.88
N TYR A 41 28.91 15.48 -9.17
CA TYR A 41 28.52 15.08 -7.81
C TYR A 41 29.29 15.87 -6.77
N ARG A 42 28.60 16.77 -6.05
CA ARG A 42 29.22 17.57 -5.00
C ARG A 42 29.20 16.82 -3.67
N VAL A 43 30.36 16.64 -3.04
CA VAL A 43 30.47 15.99 -1.73
C VAL A 43 30.09 16.97 -0.64
N VAL A 44 29.01 16.68 0.10
CA VAL A 44 28.51 17.55 1.19
C VAL A 44 28.81 17.00 2.58
N ALA A 45 28.97 15.68 2.69
CA ALA A 45 29.46 14.99 3.87
C ALA A 45 30.18 13.69 3.44
N PRO A 46 30.94 13.01 4.33
CA PRO A 46 31.53 11.72 4.01
C PRO A 46 30.47 10.76 3.45
N GLN A 47 30.68 10.29 2.21
CA GLN A 47 29.75 9.44 1.44
C GLN A 47 28.37 10.04 1.12
N ILE A 48 28.06 11.27 1.53
CA ILE A 48 26.80 11.95 1.20
C ILE A 48 27.09 12.98 0.13
N TRP A 49 26.60 12.70 -1.08
CA TRP A 49 26.83 13.51 -2.26
C TRP A 49 25.52 14.11 -2.75
N VAL A 50 25.62 15.20 -3.52
CA VAL A 50 24.47 15.85 -4.16
C VAL A 50 24.70 15.82 -5.66
N ASP A 51 23.71 15.37 -6.42
CA ASP A 51 23.73 15.55 -7.87
C ASP A 51 23.38 17.00 -8.23
N THR A 52 24.34 17.70 -8.86
CA THR A 52 24.16 19.08 -9.32
C THR A 52 23.63 19.18 -10.76
N HIS A 53 23.47 18.06 -11.44
CA HIS A 53 22.97 17.97 -12.82
C HIS A 53 21.93 16.86 -12.96
N SER A 54 20.84 16.97 -12.20
CA SER A 54 19.73 15.99 -12.22
C SER A 54 18.97 15.97 -13.55
N ASP A 55 19.19 16.95 -14.42
CA ASP A 55 18.68 17.02 -15.79
C ASP A 55 19.35 15.99 -16.72
N ARG A 56 20.53 15.47 -16.35
CA ARG A 56 21.27 14.49 -17.13
C ARG A 56 21.09 13.07 -16.59
N SER A 57 21.04 12.09 -17.49
CA SER A 57 21.08 10.68 -17.09
C SER A 57 22.36 10.37 -16.31
N PRO A 58 22.30 9.61 -15.19
CA PRO A 58 23.48 9.03 -14.56
C PRO A 58 24.22 8.08 -15.51
N ASP A 59 25.50 7.87 -15.23
CA ASP A 59 26.32 6.90 -15.96
C ASP A 59 26.04 5.49 -15.44
N PHE A 60 26.08 4.52 -16.35
CA PHE A 60 25.88 3.12 -16.06
C PHE A 60 26.87 2.27 -16.87
N PRO A 61 27.35 1.15 -16.31
CA PRO A 61 28.18 0.20 -17.06
C PRO A 61 27.39 -0.42 -18.22
N GLU A 62 28.09 -0.88 -19.26
CA GLU A 62 27.48 -1.55 -20.42
C GLU A 62 26.73 -2.83 -20.00
N ASP A 63 27.32 -3.59 -19.08
CA ASP A 63 26.74 -4.80 -18.50
C ASP A 63 26.35 -4.56 -17.03
N ILE A 64 25.24 -5.15 -16.58
CA ILE A 64 24.80 -5.07 -15.19
C ILE A 64 25.73 -5.94 -14.31
N PRO A 65 26.46 -5.36 -13.35
CA PRO A 65 27.33 -6.12 -12.47
C PRO A 65 26.54 -7.09 -11.59
N THR A 66 27.06 -8.31 -11.38
CA THR A 66 26.39 -9.29 -10.51
C THR A 66 26.28 -8.83 -9.05
N SER A 67 27.20 -7.98 -8.61
CA SER A 67 27.22 -7.40 -7.26
C SER A 67 26.01 -6.50 -6.97
N VAL A 68 25.35 -5.97 -8.00
CA VAL A 68 24.23 -5.04 -7.83
C VAL A 68 22.86 -5.66 -8.11
N LEU A 69 22.82 -6.91 -8.60
CA LEU A 69 21.57 -7.65 -8.83
C LEU A 69 20.66 -7.72 -7.59
N PRO A 70 21.17 -7.87 -6.35
CA PRO A 70 20.31 -7.85 -5.17
C PRO A 70 19.50 -6.55 -5.06
N TYR A 71 20.09 -5.38 -5.31
CA TYR A 71 19.36 -4.09 -5.29
C TYR A 71 18.21 -4.09 -6.31
N LEU A 72 18.47 -4.57 -7.52
CA LEU A 72 17.48 -4.59 -8.60
C LEU A 72 16.30 -5.52 -8.28
N ARG A 73 16.58 -6.72 -7.78
CA ARG A 73 15.55 -7.72 -7.43
C ARG A 73 14.77 -7.38 -6.16
N LEU A 74 15.41 -6.67 -5.22
CA LEU A 74 14.78 -6.13 -4.01
C LEU A 74 14.00 -4.83 -4.27
N CYS A 75 13.81 -4.41 -5.52
CA CYS A 75 12.96 -3.25 -5.88
C CYS A 75 11.56 -3.27 -5.20
N PRO A 76 10.85 -4.41 -5.06
CA PRO A 76 9.60 -4.44 -4.29
C PRO A 76 9.74 -4.02 -2.82
N GLN A 77 10.95 -4.09 -2.26
CA GLN A 77 11.31 -3.67 -0.91
C GLN A 77 11.87 -2.25 -0.88
N GLN A 78 11.61 -1.39 -1.88
CA GLN A 78 12.13 -0.01 -1.93
C GLN A 78 11.72 0.84 -0.71
N LEU A 79 10.66 0.48 0.00
CA LEU A 79 10.33 1.10 1.28
C LEU A 79 11.43 0.87 2.33
N HIS A 80 12.31 -0.10 2.19
CA HIS A 80 13.36 -0.38 3.18
C HIS A 80 14.76 -0.45 2.57
N VAL A 81 14.86 -0.61 1.25
CA VAL A 81 16.10 -0.84 0.52
C VAL A 81 16.38 0.36 -0.39
N PRO A 82 17.61 0.91 -0.38
CA PRO A 82 17.98 1.99 -1.28
C PRO A 82 18.06 1.48 -2.73
N GLN A 83 17.99 2.41 -3.69
CA GLN A 83 18.00 2.08 -5.12
C GLN A 83 19.28 2.55 -5.78
N ILE A 84 19.66 1.89 -6.87
CA ILE A 84 20.81 2.30 -7.67
C ILE A 84 20.44 3.58 -8.42
N TYR A 85 21.19 4.64 -8.13
CA TYR A 85 21.10 5.90 -8.87
C TYR A 85 21.96 5.88 -10.12
N GLY A 86 23.20 5.39 -10.01
CA GLY A 86 24.17 5.35 -11.10
C GLY A 86 25.58 5.02 -10.59
N PHE A 87 26.55 5.18 -11.48
CA PHE A 87 27.94 4.90 -11.21
C PHE A 87 28.79 6.13 -11.57
N CYS A 88 29.95 6.25 -10.98
CA CYS A 88 30.93 7.24 -11.38
C CYS A 88 32.35 6.79 -11.07
N HIS A 89 33.33 7.41 -11.72
CA HIS A 89 34.73 7.20 -11.43
C HIS A 89 35.26 8.38 -10.62
N TRP A 90 36.11 8.11 -9.64
CA TRP A 90 36.72 9.20 -8.86
C TRP A 90 37.63 10.11 -9.71
N THR A 91 38.33 9.53 -10.68
CA THR A 91 39.24 10.24 -11.59
C THR A 91 39.05 9.75 -13.01
N GLU A 92 39.42 10.56 -14.00
CA GLU A 92 39.44 10.20 -15.43
C GLU A 92 40.48 9.12 -15.80
N ALA A 93 41.25 8.61 -14.84
CA ALA A 93 42.17 7.51 -15.06
C ALA A 93 41.39 6.23 -15.40
N SER A 94 41.78 5.55 -16.49
CA SER A 94 41.12 4.33 -17.00
C SER A 94 41.05 3.16 -16.00
N ASP A 95 41.86 3.17 -14.94
CA ASP A 95 41.91 2.13 -13.91
C ASP A 95 41.29 2.59 -12.58
N ALA A 96 40.60 3.74 -12.56
CA ALA A 96 39.99 4.26 -11.34
C ALA A 96 38.88 3.30 -10.86
N PRO A 97 38.80 3.01 -9.55
CA PRO A 97 37.70 2.21 -9.02
C PRO A 97 36.38 2.95 -9.20
N GLU A 98 35.39 2.22 -9.68
CA GLU A 98 34.02 2.69 -9.83
C GLU A 98 33.36 2.86 -8.45
N ILE A 99 32.57 3.92 -8.30
CA ILE A 99 31.79 4.25 -7.12
C ILE A 99 30.31 4.11 -7.48
N LEU A 100 29.64 3.19 -6.79
CA LEU A 100 28.19 3.03 -6.85
C LEU A 100 27.52 4.17 -6.07
N LEU A 101 26.53 4.81 -6.69
CA LEU A 101 25.70 5.84 -6.10
C LEU A 101 24.30 5.28 -5.86
N LEU A 102 23.81 5.43 -4.63
CA LEU A 102 22.48 5.03 -4.24
C LEU A 102 21.58 6.24 -3.99
N GLU A 103 20.32 6.13 -4.37
CA GLU A 103 19.23 7.04 -4.02
C GLU A 103 18.21 6.33 -3.13
N ASN A 104 17.18 7.06 -2.68
CA ASN A 104 16.28 6.58 -1.62
C ASN A 104 17.11 6.08 -0.43
N VAL A 105 17.96 6.98 0.07
CA VAL A 105 18.89 6.75 1.18
C VAL A 105 18.42 7.49 2.43
N PRO A 106 18.75 7.00 3.64
CA PRO A 106 18.29 7.57 4.91
C PRO A 106 18.99 8.89 5.26
N VAL A 107 18.78 9.91 4.43
CA VAL A 107 19.32 11.26 4.56
C VAL A 107 18.15 12.25 4.62
N ASP A 108 18.20 13.19 5.56
CA ASP A 108 17.20 14.25 5.70
C ASP A 108 17.40 15.40 4.69
N GLY A 109 16.48 16.37 4.67
CA GLY A 109 16.56 17.52 3.75
C GLY A 109 17.80 18.41 3.96
N SER A 110 18.49 18.28 5.10
CA SER A 110 19.72 19.00 5.41
C SER A 110 21.00 18.26 5.04
N GLY A 111 20.88 17.05 4.48
CA GLY A 111 22.02 16.21 4.12
C GLY A 111 22.61 15.44 5.30
N GLN A 112 21.87 15.27 6.40
CA GLN A 112 22.30 14.47 7.55
C GLN A 112 21.69 13.07 7.50
N LEU A 113 22.46 12.06 7.90
CA LEU A 113 21.92 10.71 8.05
C LEU A 113 20.90 10.67 9.18
N TYR A 114 19.80 9.97 8.95
CA TYR A 114 18.91 9.57 10.03
C TYR A 114 19.67 8.73 11.07
N PRO A 115 19.24 8.76 12.35
CA PRO A 115 19.89 8.00 13.41
C PRO A 115 19.83 6.51 13.12
N THR A 116 20.81 5.78 13.66
CA THR A 116 20.75 4.31 13.67
C THR A 116 19.57 3.84 14.51
N LEU A 117 19.07 2.64 14.22
CA LEU A 117 18.07 1.95 15.04
C LEU A 117 18.53 1.89 16.50
N VAL A 118 19.81 1.60 16.75
CA VAL A 118 20.38 1.49 18.11
C VAL A 118 20.37 2.82 18.84
N GLN A 119 20.73 3.92 18.18
CA GLN A 119 20.70 5.26 18.77
C GLN A 119 19.27 5.68 19.16
N SER A 120 18.28 5.30 18.35
CA SER A 120 16.87 5.64 18.59
C SER A 120 16.13 4.69 19.52
N TRP A 121 16.72 3.51 19.80
CA TRP A 121 16.04 2.41 20.50
C TRP A 121 15.47 2.79 21.86
N ALA A 122 16.31 3.33 22.75
CA ALA A 122 15.93 3.61 24.14
C ALA A 122 14.85 4.70 24.27
N SER A 123 14.78 5.63 23.31
CA SER A 123 13.78 6.71 23.27
C SER A 123 12.47 6.32 22.58
N ALA A 124 12.45 5.20 21.85
CA ALA A 124 11.27 4.77 21.11
C ALA A 124 10.17 4.22 22.03
N SER A 125 8.92 4.36 21.60
CA SER A 125 7.79 3.75 22.30
C SER A 125 7.89 2.22 22.26
N PRO A 126 7.28 1.48 23.21
CA PRO A 126 7.23 0.03 23.17
C PRO A 126 6.68 -0.53 21.85
N VAL A 127 5.61 0.09 21.31
CA VAL A 127 5.02 -0.28 20.01
C VAL A 127 6.06 -0.13 18.89
N ARG A 128 6.76 1.00 18.85
CA ARG A 128 7.78 1.30 17.83
C ARG A 128 8.98 0.35 17.89
N GLN A 129 9.45 0.02 19.09
CA GLN A 129 10.53 -0.96 19.28
C GLN A 129 10.16 -2.32 18.65
N ILE A 130 8.96 -2.83 18.97
CA ILE A 130 8.49 -4.11 18.41
C ILE A 130 8.24 -4.00 16.91
N TYR A 131 7.74 -2.86 16.43
CA TYR A 131 7.47 -2.66 15.01
C TYR A 131 8.75 -2.67 14.17
N TRP A 132 9.85 -2.09 14.68
CA TRP A 132 11.16 -2.19 14.03
C TRP A 132 11.66 -3.64 13.97
N LEU A 133 11.55 -4.41 15.05
CA LEU A 133 11.93 -5.83 15.02
C LEU A 133 11.09 -6.61 14.00
N TRP A 134 9.77 -6.37 13.97
CA TRP A 134 8.87 -6.98 13.00
C TRP A 134 9.29 -6.67 11.56
N GLN A 135 9.60 -5.40 11.23
CA GLN A 135 10.09 -5.01 9.90
C GLN A 135 11.42 -5.67 9.56
N THR A 136 12.37 -5.75 10.51
CA THR A 136 13.64 -6.45 10.26
C THR A 136 13.44 -7.94 9.97
N LEU A 137 12.45 -8.58 10.60
CA LEU A 137 12.11 -9.99 10.32
C LEU A 137 11.43 -10.16 8.95
N GLN A 138 10.54 -9.24 8.55
CA GLN A 138 9.94 -9.26 7.21
C GLN A 138 11.01 -9.11 6.11
N LEU A 139 11.97 -8.20 6.32
CA LEU A 139 13.08 -8.01 5.40
C LEU A 139 14.04 -9.20 5.37
N TRP A 140 14.18 -9.94 6.47
CA TRP A 140 15.06 -11.10 6.55
C TRP A 140 14.76 -12.11 5.44
N GLN A 141 13.48 -12.42 5.19
CA GLN A 141 13.09 -13.39 4.18
C GLN A 141 13.54 -12.96 2.77
N ALA A 142 13.22 -11.73 2.38
CA ALA A 142 13.59 -11.19 1.06
C ALA A 142 15.13 -11.10 0.89
N LEU A 143 15.85 -10.73 1.96
CA LEU A 143 17.30 -10.64 1.94
C LEU A 143 17.99 -12.02 1.95
N ASP A 144 17.40 -13.06 2.54
CA ASP A 144 17.93 -14.43 2.52
C ASP A 144 17.83 -15.05 1.13
N GLU A 145 16.74 -14.80 0.40
CA GLU A 145 16.56 -15.22 -1.00
C GLU A 145 17.67 -14.68 -1.92
N GLU A 146 18.14 -13.46 -1.66
CA GLU A 146 19.24 -12.83 -2.40
C GLU A 146 20.63 -13.01 -1.73
N GLY A 147 20.71 -13.72 -0.60
CA GLY A 147 21.98 -14.01 0.10
C GLY A 147 22.66 -12.79 0.74
N VAL A 148 21.90 -11.75 1.10
CA VAL A 148 22.38 -10.45 1.59
C VAL A 148 21.86 -10.10 2.99
N THR A 149 21.55 -11.11 3.80
CA THR A 149 21.07 -10.95 5.20
C THR A 149 22.06 -10.22 6.12
N ALA A 150 23.34 -10.16 5.75
CA ALA A 150 24.35 -9.36 6.45
C ALA A 150 23.98 -7.87 6.53
N SER A 151 23.12 -7.40 5.62
CA SER A 151 22.58 -6.02 5.62
C SER A 151 21.81 -5.68 6.90
N LEU A 152 21.20 -6.67 7.59
CA LEU A 152 20.46 -6.47 8.83
C LEU A 152 21.32 -6.63 10.09
N LEU A 153 22.56 -7.08 9.95
CA LEU A 153 23.43 -7.44 11.08
C LEU A 153 24.46 -6.36 11.41
N ASP A 154 24.62 -5.34 10.57
CA ASP A 154 25.40 -4.15 10.91
C ASP A 154 24.51 -3.06 11.52
N PRO A 155 24.69 -2.73 12.82
CA PRO A 155 23.96 -1.63 13.47
C PRO A 155 24.11 -0.27 12.76
N GLU A 156 25.24 -0.01 12.10
CA GLU A 156 25.46 1.26 11.38
C GLU A 156 24.73 1.32 10.03
N ASN A 157 24.32 0.16 9.50
CA ASN A 157 23.57 0.06 8.25
C ASN A 157 22.05 0.23 8.47
N LEU A 158 21.56 -0.06 9.67
CA LEU A 158 20.15 0.05 10.04
C LEU A 158 19.83 1.46 10.54
N ARG A 159 19.17 2.26 9.70
CA ARG A 159 18.68 3.60 10.03
C ARG A 159 17.17 3.59 10.25
N VAL A 160 16.66 4.60 10.96
CA VAL A 160 15.23 4.73 11.24
C VAL A 160 14.73 6.16 11.02
N GLN A 161 13.54 6.27 10.43
CA GLN A 161 12.77 7.52 10.36
C GLN A 161 11.35 7.22 10.82
N GLY A 162 10.98 7.70 12.01
CA GLY A 162 9.73 7.31 12.66
C GLY A 162 9.62 5.79 12.81
N TRP A 163 8.55 5.19 12.29
CA TRP A 163 8.37 3.73 12.30
C TRP A 163 9.22 2.99 11.27
N ARG A 164 9.69 3.64 10.19
CA ARG A 164 10.35 2.97 9.06
C ARG A 164 11.76 2.49 9.43
N VAL A 165 12.06 1.21 9.22
CA VAL A 165 13.44 0.69 9.15
C VAL A 165 13.99 0.90 7.75
N TRP A 166 15.22 1.37 7.61
CA TRP A 166 15.81 1.72 6.32
C TRP A 166 17.28 1.30 6.27
N LEU A 167 17.64 0.53 5.25
CA LEU A 167 19.02 0.17 4.96
C LEU A 167 19.76 1.34 4.33
N LEU A 168 21.01 1.55 4.76
CA LEU A 168 21.92 2.49 4.10
C LEU A 168 22.49 1.89 2.81
N GLU A 169 22.78 0.59 2.81
CA GLU A 169 23.26 -0.18 1.66
C GLU A 169 22.91 -1.67 1.79
N VAL A 170 22.87 -2.38 0.65
CA VAL A 170 22.79 -3.85 0.61
C VAL A 170 24.20 -4.42 0.68
N ARG A 171 24.41 -5.38 1.59
CA ARG A 171 25.70 -5.99 1.89
C ARG A 171 25.69 -7.48 1.63
N SER A 172 26.65 -7.93 0.82
CA SER A 172 26.93 -9.36 0.65
C SER A 172 27.71 -9.88 1.86
N GLY A 173 27.21 -10.93 2.50
CA GLY A 173 27.93 -11.64 3.55
C GLY A 173 28.95 -12.63 2.97
N ASN A 174 30.01 -12.92 3.72
CA ASN A 174 30.95 -14.00 3.38
C ASN A 174 30.46 -15.38 3.83
N THR A 175 29.45 -15.41 4.70
CA THR A 175 28.88 -16.61 5.32
C THR A 175 27.36 -16.50 5.32
N LYS A 176 26.68 -17.65 5.24
CA LYS A 176 25.22 -17.70 5.38
C LYS A 176 24.85 -17.39 6.83
N ASN A 177 24.08 -16.32 7.05
CA ASN A 177 23.57 -15.96 8.36
C ASN A 177 22.27 -16.72 8.67
N THR A 178 21.93 -16.77 9.95
CA THR A 178 20.80 -17.51 10.50
C THR A 178 19.98 -16.63 11.43
N LEU A 179 18.78 -17.09 11.80
CA LEU A 179 17.95 -16.40 12.81
C LEU A 179 18.66 -16.27 14.17
N ASN A 180 19.60 -17.17 14.49
CA ASN A 180 20.42 -17.07 15.69
C ASN A 180 21.32 -15.81 15.67
N ASP A 181 21.83 -15.41 14.50
CA ASP A 181 22.62 -14.19 14.36
C ASP A 181 21.73 -12.96 14.62
N LEU A 182 20.53 -12.91 14.02
CA LEU A 182 19.57 -11.85 14.26
C LEU A 182 19.17 -11.77 15.75
N ALA A 183 18.93 -12.92 16.40
CA ALA A 183 18.60 -13.00 17.82
C ALA A 183 19.73 -12.49 18.72
N TYR A 184 21.00 -12.68 18.32
CA TYR A 184 22.15 -12.13 19.03
C TYR A 184 22.13 -10.59 19.02
N HIS A 185 21.89 -9.98 17.85
CA HIS A 185 21.79 -8.53 17.72
C HIS A 185 20.60 -7.96 18.49
N TRP A 186 19.40 -8.54 18.35
CA TRP A 186 18.22 -8.10 19.09
C TRP A 186 18.41 -8.16 20.61
N SER A 187 19.06 -9.23 21.11
CA SER A 187 19.37 -9.40 22.54
C SER A 187 20.22 -8.25 23.09
N SER A 188 21.07 -7.65 22.27
CA SER A 188 21.92 -6.51 22.68
C SER A 188 21.13 -5.21 22.85
N TRP A 189 20.05 -5.01 22.07
CA TRP A 189 19.25 -3.78 22.09
C TRP A 189 18.22 -3.78 23.21
N ILE A 190 17.56 -4.92 23.44
CA ILE A 190 16.46 -5.04 24.40
C ILE A 190 16.89 -4.87 25.86
N ALA A 191 18.20 -4.88 26.14
CA ALA A 191 18.73 -4.59 27.47
C ALA A 191 18.38 -3.16 27.95
N ALA A 192 18.13 -2.23 27.01
CA ALA A 192 17.70 -0.86 27.29
C ALA A 192 16.18 -0.66 27.21
N SER A 193 15.39 -1.72 27.05
CA SER A 193 13.93 -1.67 26.96
C SER A 193 13.26 -1.90 28.32
N SER A 194 12.00 -1.46 28.45
CA SER A 194 11.14 -1.86 29.58
C SER A 194 10.83 -3.36 29.57
N ASP A 195 10.49 -3.93 30.72
CA ASP A 195 10.16 -5.37 30.85
C ASP A 195 9.04 -5.84 29.91
N VAL A 196 8.07 -4.96 29.63
CA VAL A 196 6.97 -5.20 28.68
C VAL A 196 7.46 -5.59 27.27
N VAL A 197 8.63 -5.10 26.87
CA VAL A 197 9.29 -5.43 25.60
C VAL A 197 10.39 -6.48 25.82
N ALA A 198 11.22 -6.29 26.85
CA ALA A 198 12.42 -7.08 27.04
C ALA A 198 12.13 -8.56 27.33
N GLU A 199 11.12 -8.89 28.15
CA GLU A 199 10.84 -10.29 28.50
C GLU A 199 10.27 -11.11 27.34
N PRO A 200 9.23 -10.64 26.60
CA PRO A 200 8.71 -11.39 25.47
C PRO A 200 9.75 -11.53 24.35
N VAL A 201 10.49 -10.46 24.03
CA VAL A 201 11.50 -10.50 22.97
C VAL A 201 12.69 -11.39 23.37
N ARG A 202 13.07 -11.45 24.64
CA ARG A 202 14.11 -12.40 25.11
C ARG A 202 13.67 -13.85 24.91
N THR A 203 12.40 -14.15 25.14
CA THR A 203 11.82 -15.47 24.88
C THR A 203 11.87 -15.81 23.39
N LEU A 204 11.46 -14.86 22.53
CA LEU A 204 11.54 -15.01 21.07
C LEU A 204 12.98 -15.21 20.60
N CYS A 205 13.93 -14.44 21.13
CA CYS A 205 15.35 -14.61 20.84
C CYS A 205 15.82 -16.01 21.22
N GLN A 206 15.42 -16.54 22.38
CA GLN A 206 15.78 -17.91 22.78
C GLN A 206 15.21 -18.94 21.81
N GLN A 207 13.95 -18.81 21.41
CA GLN A 207 13.29 -19.69 20.43
C GLN A 207 13.99 -19.67 19.06
N MET A 208 14.45 -18.49 18.60
CA MET A 208 15.28 -18.37 17.40
C MET A 208 16.60 -19.14 17.51
N ARG A 209 17.23 -19.15 18.71
CA ARG A 209 18.47 -19.91 18.95
C ARG A 209 18.23 -21.42 19.00
N ASP A 210 17.06 -21.82 19.50
CA ASP A 210 16.65 -23.22 19.60
C ASP A 210 16.22 -23.80 18.23
N GLY A 211 16.16 -22.96 17.19
CA GLY A 211 15.93 -23.37 15.80
C GLY A 211 14.46 -23.33 15.36
N GLU A 212 13.61 -22.57 16.05
CA GLU A 212 12.22 -22.34 15.64
C GLU A 212 12.11 -21.67 14.25
N SER A 213 10.98 -21.88 13.59
CA SER A 213 10.76 -21.31 12.25
C SER A 213 10.57 -19.79 12.29
N ILE A 214 10.87 -19.14 11.17
CA ILE A 214 10.61 -17.69 10.99
C ILE A 214 9.14 -17.35 11.23
N GLU A 215 8.22 -18.21 10.77
CA GLU A 215 6.76 -18.05 10.90
C GLU A 215 6.32 -18.05 12.37
N PHE A 216 6.96 -18.89 13.20
CA PHE A 216 6.69 -18.94 14.63
C PHE A 216 7.13 -17.64 15.32
N VAL A 217 8.34 -17.17 15.01
CA VAL A 217 8.89 -15.92 15.56
C VAL A 217 8.07 -14.71 15.11
N GLU A 218 7.66 -14.69 13.85
CA GLU A 218 6.79 -13.68 13.26
C GLU A 218 5.44 -13.63 13.98
N THR A 219 4.83 -14.79 14.24
CA THR A 219 3.56 -14.89 14.98
C THR A 219 3.70 -14.29 16.37
N GLY A 220 4.78 -14.60 17.09
CA GLY A 220 5.02 -14.06 18.43
C GLY A 220 5.24 -12.54 18.45
N LEU A 221 6.04 -12.00 17.51
CA LEU A 221 6.19 -10.55 17.35
C LEU A 221 4.87 -9.88 16.95
N ASN A 222 4.09 -10.52 16.09
CA ASN A 222 2.80 -10.00 15.64
C ASN A 222 1.81 -9.84 16.80
N THR A 223 1.67 -10.89 17.62
CA THR A 223 0.80 -10.84 18.81
C THR A 223 1.24 -9.73 19.75
N LEU A 224 2.55 -9.59 20.00
CA LEU A 224 3.07 -8.53 20.86
C LEU A 224 2.81 -7.13 20.29
N LEU A 225 3.02 -6.94 18.98
CA LEU A 225 2.77 -5.66 18.30
C LEU A 225 1.29 -5.26 18.42
N GLN A 226 0.37 -6.18 18.11
CA GLN A 226 -1.07 -5.94 18.22
C GLN A 226 -1.48 -5.62 19.65
N GLN A 227 -0.98 -6.35 20.65
CA GLN A 227 -1.29 -6.11 22.07
C GLN A 227 -0.80 -4.75 22.56
N LEU A 228 0.36 -4.28 22.09
CA LEU A 228 0.89 -2.97 22.48
C LEU A 228 0.17 -1.83 21.74
N ALA A 229 -0.08 -1.98 20.44
CA ALA A 229 -0.75 -0.96 19.64
C ALA A 229 -2.20 -0.75 20.10
N ALA A 230 -2.92 -1.84 20.42
CA ALA A 230 -4.31 -1.81 20.88
C ALA A 230 -4.55 -1.00 22.17
N GLN A 231 -3.50 -0.74 22.94
CA GLN A 231 -3.57 0.08 24.15
C GLN A 231 -3.59 1.59 23.86
N GLN A 232 -3.23 2.00 22.64
CA GLN A 232 -3.30 3.38 22.19
C GLN A 232 -4.74 3.68 21.69
N PRO A 233 -5.23 4.93 21.81
CA PRO A 233 -6.45 5.29 21.11
C PRO A 233 -6.18 5.32 19.61
N LEU A 234 -7.21 5.12 18.78
CA LEU A 234 -7.15 5.40 17.34
C LEU A 234 -8.43 6.10 16.91
N ARG A 235 -8.27 7.22 16.21
CA ARG A 235 -9.35 7.91 15.51
C ARG A 235 -8.99 8.02 14.04
N LEU A 236 -9.96 7.72 13.21
CA LEU A 236 -9.85 7.78 11.76
C LEU A 236 -10.85 8.81 11.24
N GLU A 237 -10.42 9.63 10.31
CA GLU A 237 -11.25 10.53 9.52
C GLU A 237 -10.87 10.33 8.05
N VAL A 238 -11.87 10.22 7.17
CA VAL A 238 -11.63 10.01 5.74
C VAL A 238 -12.24 11.15 4.93
N ALA A 239 -11.56 11.53 3.85
CA ALA A 239 -12.10 12.41 2.82
C ALA A 239 -11.56 11.96 1.47
N SER A 240 -12.32 12.22 0.42
CA SER A 240 -11.99 11.81 -0.95
C SER A 240 -12.42 12.90 -1.90
N GLY A 241 -11.87 12.90 -3.11
CA GLY A 241 -12.27 13.79 -4.18
C GLY A 241 -11.70 13.32 -5.50
N SER A 242 -12.39 13.66 -6.58
CA SER A 242 -12.03 13.28 -7.94
C SER A 242 -12.51 14.35 -8.92
N ASP A 243 -11.70 14.66 -9.92
CA ASP A 243 -11.98 15.65 -10.95
C ASP A 243 -11.50 15.12 -12.31
N ALA A 244 -12.24 15.44 -13.37
CA ALA A 244 -11.87 15.01 -14.72
C ALA A 244 -10.58 15.70 -15.23
N GLY A 245 -10.19 16.82 -14.60
CA GLY A 245 -9.15 17.68 -15.09
C GLY A 245 -9.60 18.56 -16.26
N PRO A 246 -8.83 19.61 -16.59
CA PRO A 246 -9.21 20.58 -17.61
C PRO A 246 -9.12 20.03 -19.05
N SER A 247 -8.43 18.91 -19.27
CA SER A 247 -8.15 18.38 -20.62
C SER A 247 -8.98 17.17 -21.03
N ARG A 248 -9.55 16.42 -20.07
CA ARG A 248 -10.36 15.22 -20.37
C ARG A 248 -11.84 15.59 -20.48
N SER A 249 -12.58 14.83 -21.29
CA SER A 249 -14.02 15.04 -21.49
C SER A 249 -14.90 14.33 -20.46
N HIS A 250 -14.34 13.37 -19.74
CA HIS A 250 -14.99 12.56 -18.72
C HIS A 250 -13.96 12.11 -17.69
N ASN A 251 -14.45 11.67 -16.54
CA ASN A 251 -13.65 11.12 -15.46
C ASN A 251 -13.69 9.59 -15.50
N GLU A 252 -12.54 8.95 -15.73
CA GLU A 252 -12.35 7.50 -15.71
C GLU A 252 -11.97 6.99 -14.32
N ASP A 253 -11.69 7.87 -13.36
CA ASP A 253 -11.39 7.52 -11.98
C ASP A 253 -12.65 7.25 -11.14
N ALA A 254 -12.49 6.44 -10.10
CA ALA A 254 -13.49 6.22 -9.06
C ALA A 254 -12.82 6.08 -7.69
N CYS A 255 -13.43 6.63 -6.64
CA CYS A 255 -12.91 6.53 -5.28
C CYS A 255 -14.00 6.27 -4.23
N TYR A 256 -13.60 5.66 -3.10
CA TYR A 256 -14.43 5.42 -1.92
C TYR A 256 -13.73 6.01 -0.67
N PRO A 257 -14.47 6.68 0.23
CA PRO A 257 -15.91 6.97 0.12
C PRO A 257 -16.22 7.98 -1.00
N SER A 258 -17.43 7.98 -1.54
CA SER A 258 -17.92 9.07 -2.40
C SER A 258 -18.65 10.14 -1.57
N ASP A 259 -18.96 11.31 -2.15
CA ASP A 259 -19.80 12.32 -1.48
C ASP A 259 -21.15 11.75 -1.03
N SER A 260 -21.73 10.81 -1.80
CA SER A 260 -22.94 10.09 -1.39
C SER A 260 -22.70 9.17 -0.20
N ASP A 261 -21.59 8.44 -0.15
CA ASP A 261 -21.26 7.57 0.99
C ASP A 261 -21.05 8.40 2.27
N LEU A 262 -20.39 9.57 2.15
CA LEU A 262 -20.17 10.50 3.26
C LEU A 262 -21.47 11.14 3.78
N ALA A 263 -22.50 11.24 2.95
CA ALA A 263 -23.80 11.82 3.32
C ALA A 263 -24.76 10.79 3.96
N GLU A 264 -24.56 9.49 3.70
CA GLU A 264 -25.37 8.43 4.27
C GLU A 264 -24.92 8.07 5.70
N PRO A 265 -25.83 7.64 6.60
CA PRO A 265 -25.45 7.14 7.91
C PRO A 265 -24.59 5.88 7.80
N ASP A 266 -23.45 5.87 8.49
CA ASP A 266 -22.58 4.70 8.57
C ASP A 266 -23.16 3.64 9.53
N GLU A 267 -24.09 2.82 9.02
CA GLU A 267 -24.80 1.81 9.81
C GLU A 267 -23.89 0.65 10.28
N ASP A 268 -22.82 0.32 9.54
CA ASP A 268 -21.92 -0.80 9.86
C ASP A 268 -20.54 -0.39 10.39
N GLY A 269 -20.23 0.90 10.43
CA GLY A 269 -18.99 1.42 11.01
C GLY A 269 -17.77 1.25 10.10
N LEU A 270 -17.97 0.93 8.81
CA LEU A 270 -16.90 0.65 7.85
C LEU A 270 -16.30 1.92 7.25
N LEU A 271 -17.10 2.98 7.13
CA LEU A 271 -16.76 4.17 6.36
C LEU A 271 -15.40 4.78 6.75
N PRO A 272 -15.07 5.03 8.03
CA PRO A 272 -13.79 5.63 8.40
C PRO A 272 -12.60 4.66 8.27
N ASN A 273 -12.87 3.37 8.03
CA ASN A 273 -11.88 2.30 8.00
C ASN A 273 -11.44 1.91 6.60
N LEU A 274 -12.17 2.31 5.55
CA LEU A 274 -11.92 1.88 4.17
C LEU A 274 -11.73 3.09 3.25
N THR A 275 -10.65 3.06 2.49
CA THR A 275 -10.38 3.98 1.40
C THR A 275 -9.98 3.19 0.17
N VAL A 276 -10.53 3.56 -0.99
CA VAL A 276 -10.27 2.87 -2.26
C VAL A 276 -10.16 3.91 -3.36
N LEU A 277 -9.25 3.71 -4.30
CA LEU A 277 -9.14 4.47 -5.53
C LEU A 277 -8.86 3.51 -6.69
N CYS A 278 -9.57 3.71 -7.78
CA CYS A 278 -9.45 2.98 -9.03
C CYS A 278 -9.31 4.00 -10.16
N ASP A 279 -8.25 3.90 -10.96
CA ASP A 279 -8.00 4.74 -12.13
C ASP A 279 -8.30 3.91 -13.39
N GLY A 280 -9.21 4.36 -14.23
CA GLY A 280 -9.57 3.65 -15.46
C GLY A 280 -8.46 3.73 -16.49
N VAL A 281 -7.95 2.59 -16.97
CA VAL A 281 -6.75 2.57 -17.83
C VAL A 281 -6.97 3.36 -19.12
N GLY A 282 -6.28 4.50 -19.24
CA GLY A 282 -6.31 5.36 -20.42
C GLY A 282 -5.87 4.64 -21.70
N GLY A 283 -6.53 4.96 -22.82
CA GLY A 283 -6.28 4.32 -24.11
C GLY A 283 -6.93 2.93 -24.27
N HIS A 284 -7.69 2.50 -23.26
CA HIS A 284 -8.66 1.42 -23.37
C HIS A 284 -10.10 1.97 -23.44
N GLU A 285 -11.02 1.28 -24.12
CA GLU A 285 -12.44 1.68 -24.11
C GLU A 285 -13.09 1.27 -22.77
N GLY A 286 -13.79 2.19 -22.12
CA GLY A 286 -14.62 1.93 -20.93
C GLY A 286 -13.85 1.90 -19.61
N GLY A 287 -12.83 2.74 -19.44
CA GLY A 287 -12.06 2.87 -18.20
C GLY A 287 -12.95 3.23 -17.01
N GLU A 288 -13.88 4.16 -17.19
CA GLU A 288 -14.88 4.58 -16.22
C GLU A 288 -15.83 3.45 -15.80
N VAL A 289 -16.14 2.52 -16.72
CA VAL A 289 -16.96 1.35 -16.40
C VAL A 289 -16.14 0.36 -15.57
N ALA A 290 -14.87 0.16 -15.90
CA ALA A 290 -13.99 -0.71 -15.13
C ALA A 290 -13.75 -0.18 -13.71
N SER A 291 -13.37 1.08 -13.55
CA SER A 291 -13.07 1.69 -12.25
C SER A 291 -14.28 1.64 -11.30
N GLN A 292 -15.47 1.99 -11.80
CA GLN A 292 -16.71 1.93 -11.02
C GLN A 292 -17.14 0.49 -10.70
N THR A 293 -17.00 -0.43 -11.66
CA THR A 293 -17.30 -1.85 -11.43
C THR A 293 -16.35 -2.43 -10.37
N ALA A 294 -15.07 -2.06 -10.44
CA ALA A 294 -14.07 -2.49 -9.46
C ALA A 294 -14.41 -1.98 -8.07
N LEU A 295 -14.64 -0.66 -7.95
CA LEU A 295 -14.99 -0.01 -6.69
C LEU A 295 -16.22 -0.63 -6.04
N ARG A 296 -17.31 -0.79 -6.81
CA ARG A 296 -18.57 -1.35 -6.32
C ARG A 296 -18.41 -2.81 -5.88
N THR A 297 -17.76 -3.63 -6.71
CA THR A 297 -17.60 -5.07 -6.45
C THR A 297 -16.72 -5.31 -5.23
N LEU A 298 -15.61 -4.56 -5.12
CA LEU A 298 -14.71 -4.67 -3.99
C LEU A 298 -15.36 -4.17 -2.70
N SER A 299 -16.01 -3.00 -2.72
CA SER A 299 -16.65 -2.43 -1.53
C SER A 299 -17.74 -3.34 -0.96
N LEU A 300 -18.52 -4.02 -1.81
CA LEU A 300 -19.52 -5.00 -1.36
C LEU A 300 -18.87 -6.22 -0.70
N GLN A 301 -17.77 -6.74 -1.25
CA GLN A 301 -17.04 -7.88 -0.68
C GLN A 301 -16.39 -7.51 0.66
N VAL A 302 -15.72 -6.36 0.73
CA VAL A 302 -15.10 -5.85 1.97
C VAL A 302 -16.16 -5.62 3.04
N ARG A 303 -17.31 -5.02 2.69
CA ARG A 303 -18.42 -4.81 3.63
C ARG A 303 -19.03 -6.12 4.13
N ALA A 304 -19.13 -7.14 3.29
CA ALA A 304 -19.57 -8.46 3.72
C ALA A 304 -18.57 -9.06 4.72
N PHE A 305 -17.28 -9.03 4.40
CA PHE A 305 -16.23 -9.58 5.26
C PHE A 305 -16.06 -8.80 6.57
N TRP A 306 -16.20 -7.48 6.55
CA TRP A 306 -16.23 -6.61 7.72
C TRP A 306 -17.27 -7.07 8.75
N ARG A 307 -18.49 -7.40 8.29
CA ARG A 307 -19.56 -7.90 9.17
C ARG A 307 -19.28 -9.30 9.73
N GLU A 308 -18.48 -10.10 9.04
CA GLU A 308 -18.01 -11.39 9.56
C GLU A 308 -16.97 -11.18 10.65
N LEU A 309 -15.98 -10.31 10.40
CA LEU A 309 -14.94 -9.94 11.37
C LEU A 309 -15.53 -9.37 12.67
N GLN A 310 -16.56 -8.54 12.59
CA GLN A 310 -17.24 -7.99 13.77
C GLN A 310 -17.91 -9.05 14.65
N ARG A 311 -18.20 -10.25 14.12
CA ARG A 311 -18.78 -11.37 14.89
C ARG A 311 -17.71 -12.31 15.42
N GLU A 312 -16.48 -12.20 14.92
CA GLU A 312 -15.39 -13.08 15.29
C GLU A 312 -14.80 -12.66 16.63
N THR A 313 -14.50 -13.65 17.48
CA THR A 313 -13.95 -13.40 18.81
C THR A 313 -12.44 -13.54 18.87
N GLN A 314 -11.86 -14.25 17.89
CA GLN A 314 -10.43 -14.44 17.76
C GLN A 314 -9.89 -13.63 16.58
N PRO A 315 -8.72 -12.98 16.73
CA PRO A 315 -8.10 -12.29 15.62
C PRO A 315 -7.69 -13.29 14.54
N LEU A 316 -8.02 -12.98 13.29
CA LEU A 316 -7.49 -13.66 12.13
C LEU A 316 -6.00 -13.36 11.97
N SER A 317 -5.26 -14.36 11.50
CA SER A 317 -3.84 -14.17 11.21
C SER A 317 -3.64 -13.23 10.02
N PRO A 318 -2.53 -12.48 9.97
CA PRO A 318 -2.25 -11.59 8.85
C PRO A 318 -2.22 -12.27 7.48
N LYS A 319 -1.78 -13.53 7.45
CA LYS A 319 -1.77 -14.36 6.23
C LYS A 319 -3.18 -14.61 5.70
N VAL A 320 -4.11 -15.00 6.58
CA VAL A 320 -5.52 -15.25 6.19
C VAL A 320 -6.16 -13.97 5.66
N LEU A 321 -5.97 -12.84 6.34
CA LEU A 321 -6.48 -11.54 5.87
C LEU A 321 -5.93 -11.19 4.49
N SER A 322 -4.63 -11.37 4.27
CA SER A 322 -3.99 -11.10 2.98
C SER A 322 -4.50 -12.02 1.87
N GLU A 323 -4.71 -13.31 2.16
CA GLU A 323 -5.29 -14.28 1.20
C GLU A 323 -6.74 -13.93 0.84
N GLN A 324 -7.56 -13.49 1.81
CA GLN A 324 -8.93 -13.04 1.55
C GLN A 324 -8.94 -11.76 0.70
N LEU A 325 -8.09 -10.79 1.01
CA LEU A 325 -7.96 -9.56 0.22
C LEU A 325 -7.53 -9.86 -1.22
N ALA A 326 -6.55 -10.75 -1.43
CA ALA A 326 -6.14 -11.19 -2.76
C ALA A 326 -7.28 -11.88 -3.52
N ALA A 327 -8.07 -12.71 -2.84
CA ALA A 327 -9.23 -13.37 -3.42
C ALA A 327 -10.31 -12.35 -3.85
N MET A 328 -10.60 -11.33 -3.02
CA MET A 328 -11.55 -10.28 -3.35
C MET A 328 -11.14 -9.51 -4.60
N VAL A 329 -9.86 -9.16 -4.73
CA VAL A 329 -9.32 -8.50 -5.93
C VAL A 329 -9.46 -9.40 -7.16
N ARG A 330 -9.18 -10.71 -7.03
CA ARG A 330 -9.34 -11.68 -8.13
C ARG A 330 -10.80 -11.84 -8.57
N VAL A 331 -11.76 -11.81 -7.63
CA VAL A 331 -13.19 -11.81 -7.95
C VAL A 331 -13.60 -10.53 -8.67
N THR A 332 -13.11 -9.37 -8.21
CA THR A 332 -13.32 -8.08 -8.85
C THR A 332 -12.77 -8.08 -10.29
N ASN A 333 -11.54 -8.60 -10.47
CA ASN A 333 -10.94 -8.79 -11.78
C ASN A 333 -11.81 -9.65 -12.70
N ASN A 334 -12.26 -10.81 -12.23
CA ASN A 334 -13.06 -11.73 -13.04
C ASN A 334 -14.41 -11.13 -13.42
N THR A 335 -14.97 -10.25 -12.60
CA THR A 335 -16.22 -9.54 -12.93
C THR A 335 -16.04 -8.66 -14.17
N ILE A 336 -14.96 -7.86 -14.21
CA ILE A 336 -14.65 -6.98 -15.35
C ILE A 336 -14.19 -7.80 -16.57
N ALA A 337 -13.34 -8.82 -16.36
CA ALA A 337 -12.87 -9.70 -17.42
C ALA A 337 -14.03 -10.47 -18.10
N HIS A 338 -14.98 -10.97 -17.32
CA HIS A 338 -16.18 -11.63 -17.84
C HIS A 338 -17.05 -10.67 -18.67
N GLN A 339 -17.20 -9.42 -18.22
CA GLN A 339 -17.90 -8.40 -19.00
C GLN A 339 -17.17 -8.08 -20.30
N ASN A 340 -15.83 -8.01 -20.27
CA ASN A 340 -15.02 -7.85 -21.49
C ASN A 340 -15.25 -9.01 -22.47
N ASP A 341 -15.27 -10.25 -22.00
CA ASP A 341 -15.45 -11.44 -22.84
C ASP A 341 -16.86 -11.54 -23.42
N THR A 342 -17.87 -11.26 -22.60
CA THR A 342 -19.29 -11.28 -23.01
C THR A 342 -19.57 -10.23 -24.09
N GLN A 343 -18.82 -9.13 -24.09
CA GLN A 343 -18.93 -8.05 -25.07
C GLN A 343 -17.88 -8.16 -26.19
N GLU A 344 -17.19 -9.30 -26.29
CA GLU A 344 -16.21 -9.61 -27.34
C GLU A 344 -15.08 -8.55 -27.48
N ARG A 345 -14.72 -7.93 -26.35
CA ARG A 345 -13.65 -6.93 -26.30
C ARG A 345 -12.28 -7.59 -26.37
N SER A 346 -11.41 -7.04 -27.22
CA SER A 346 -10.05 -7.53 -27.42
C SER A 346 -9.03 -6.39 -27.49
N ALA A 347 -7.79 -6.70 -27.11
CA ALA A 347 -6.68 -5.74 -27.06
C ALA A 347 -7.08 -4.46 -26.30
N ARG A 348 -6.85 -3.28 -26.89
CA ARG A 348 -7.20 -1.98 -26.31
C ARG A 348 -8.70 -1.74 -26.14
N ARG A 349 -9.58 -2.62 -26.66
CA ARG A 349 -11.02 -2.50 -26.38
C ARG A 349 -11.42 -3.10 -25.04
N ARG A 350 -10.55 -3.89 -24.38
CA ARG A 350 -10.84 -4.46 -23.06
C ARG A 350 -10.77 -3.38 -22.01
N MET A 351 -11.83 -3.21 -21.22
CA MET A 351 -11.84 -2.31 -20.08
C MET A 351 -10.84 -2.80 -19.02
N GLY A 352 -10.20 -1.88 -18.32
CA GLY A 352 -9.29 -2.18 -17.22
C GLY A 352 -9.15 -1.00 -16.29
N THR A 353 -8.70 -1.24 -15.06
CA THR A 353 -8.49 -0.20 -14.07
C THR A 353 -7.35 -0.57 -13.11
N THR A 354 -6.67 0.42 -12.55
CA THR A 354 -5.81 0.23 -11.38
C THR A 354 -6.67 -0.05 -10.13
N LEU A 355 -6.02 -0.39 -9.04
CA LEU A 355 -6.66 -0.48 -7.73
C LEU A 355 -5.63 -0.18 -6.64
N VAL A 356 -5.85 0.87 -5.87
CA VAL A 356 -5.19 1.07 -4.59
C VAL A 356 -6.24 1.15 -3.49
N MET A 357 -6.10 0.33 -2.46
CA MET A 357 -7.03 0.26 -1.33
C MET A 357 -6.26 0.24 -0.02
N ALA A 358 -6.73 1.02 0.95
CA ALA A 358 -6.29 0.91 2.32
C ALA A 358 -7.46 0.61 3.25
N TRP A 359 -7.27 -0.42 4.09
CA TRP A 359 -8.30 -0.91 5.00
C TRP A 359 -7.72 -1.09 6.41
N GLN A 360 -8.21 -0.30 7.36
CA GLN A 360 -7.90 -0.43 8.78
C GLN A 360 -8.82 -1.50 9.39
N VAL A 361 -8.25 -2.61 9.84
CA VAL A 361 -9.00 -3.75 10.39
C VAL A 361 -8.97 -3.69 11.93
N PRO A 362 -10.10 -3.37 12.59
CA PRO A 362 -10.16 -3.26 14.04
C PRO A 362 -10.39 -4.62 14.68
N GLN A 363 -9.41 -5.51 14.59
CA GLN A 363 -9.49 -6.81 15.25
C GLN A 363 -9.55 -6.64 16.77
N SER A 364 -10.40 -7.42 17.43
CA SER A 364 -10.47 -7.46 18.88
C SER A 364 -9.27 -8.24 19.44
N ILE A 365 -8.52 -7.64 20.36
CA ILE A 365 -7.31 -8.23 20.94
C ILE A 365 -7.47 -8.33 22.46
N GLU A 366 -7.28 -9.54 22.99
CA GLU A 366 -7.16 -9.76 24.42
C GLU A 366 -5.68 -9.66 24.84
N THR A 367 -5.42 -8.81 25.83
CA THR A 367 -4.09 -8.67 26.43
C THR A 367 -3.84 -9.75 27.47
N THR A 368 -2.57 -9.98 27.80
CA THR A 368 -2.16 -10.91 28.88
C THR A 368 -2.74 -10.54 30.25
N ALA A 369 -3.18 -9.30 30.44
CA ALA A 369 -3.88 -8.83 31.63
C ALA A 369 -5.39 -9.13 31.63
N GLY A 370 -5.92 -9.82 30.61
CA GLY A 370 -7.35 -10.13 30.45
C GLY A 370 -8.20 -8.92 30.04
N THR A 371 -7.57 -7.83 29.58
CA THR A 371 -8.29 -6.66 29.03
C THR A 371 -8.45 -6.83 27.52
N THR A 372 -9.68 -6.74 27.03
CA THR A 372 -10.02 -6.78 25.61
C THR A 372 -10.11 -5.38 25.03
N PHE A 373 -9.36 -5.14 23.96
CA PHE A 373 -9.41 -3.91 23.17
C PHE A 373 -10.07 -4.20 21.82
N ALA A 374 -10.90 -3.28 21.33
CA ALA A 374 -11.68 -3.45 20.12
C ALA A 374 -10.92 -3.12 18.82
N ASN A 375 -9.61 -2.87 18.88
CA ASN A 375 -8.82 -2.50 17.69
C ASN A 375 -7.35 -2.92 17.85
N ALA A 376 -6.77 -3.51 16.80
CA ALA A 376 -5.37 -3.93 16.73
C ALA A 376 -4.46 -2.94 15.97
N HIS A 377 -5.01 -1.83 15.50
CA HIS A 377 -4.34 -0.77 14.71
C HIS A 377 -3.70 -1.28 13.42
N GLU A 378 -4.23 -2.36 12.87
CA GLU A 378 -3.71 -2.96 11.64
C GLU A 378 -4.28 -2.25 10.42
N LEU A 379 -3.39 -1.94 9.48
CA LEU A 379 -3.72 -1.33 8.19
C LEU A 379 -3.20 -2.23 7.08
N TYR A 380 -4.08 -2.59 6.16
CA TYR A 380 -3.74 -3.35 4.95
C TYR A 380 -3.80 -2.42 3.75
N LEU A 381 -2.71 -2.37 2.99
CA LEU A 381 -2.63 -1.68 1.71
C LEU A 381 -2.61 -2.73 0.59
N VAL A 382 -3.51 -2.59 -0.38
CA VAL A 382 -3.62 -3.46 -1.55
C VAL A 382 -3.38 -2.61 -2.78
N ASN A 383 -2.47 -3.01 -3.67
CA ASN A 383 -2.13 -2.28 -4.89
C ASN A 383 -2.11 -3.20 -6.13
N VAL A 384 -2.66 -2.68 -7.23
CA VAL A 384 -2.53 -3.18 -8.61
C VAL A 384 -2.44 -1.96 -9.52
N GLY A 385 -1.35 -1.82 -10.26
CA GLY A 385 -1.14 -0.68 -11.17
C GLY A 385 -0.18 0.37 -10.60
N ASP A 386 -0.33 1.60 -11.09
CA ASP A 386 0.55 2.74 -10.84
C ASP A 386 -0.12 3.87 -10.02
N SER A 387 -1.37 3.69 -9.59
CA SER A 387 -1.91 4.51 -8.50
C SER A 387 -1.10 4.28 -7.22
N ARG A 388 -0.93 5.33 -6.41
CA ARG A 388 0.03 5.33 -5.31
C ARG A 388 -0.59 5.55 -3.95
N ALA A 389 0.10 5.06 -2.93
CA ALA A 389 -0.21 5.35 -1.53
C ALA A 389 0.99 5.98 -0.82
N TYR A 390 0.72 6.93 0.05
CA TYR A 390 1.71 7.70 0.80
C TYR A 390 1.34 7.79 2.28
N TRP A 391 2.34 7.65 3.17
CA TRP A 391 2.23 8.00 4.58
C TRP A 391 2.87 9.36 4.82
N LEU A 392 2.08 10.33 5.27
CA LEU A 392 2.50 11.71 5.48
C LEU A 392 2.41 12.06 6.97
N THR A 393 3.46 12.65 7.51
CA THR A 393 3.48 13.14 8.89
C THR A 393 3.78 14.64 8.90
N ARG A 394 4.08 15.19 10.09
CA ARG A 394 4.61 16.55 10.20
C ARG A 394 6.03 16.69 9.64
N GLU A 395 6.77 15.58 9.60
CA GLU A 395 8.21 15.59 9.38
C GLU A 395 8.62 14.90 8.08
N TYR A 396 7.78 14.03 7.51
CA TYR A 396 8.15 13.27 6.33
C TYR A 396 6.97 12.81 5.46
N CYS A 397 7.30 12.47 4.22
CA CYS A 397 6.45 11.82 3.23
C CYS A 397 7.09 10.52 2.77
N GLN A 398 6.34 9.43 2.83
CA GLN A 398 6.80 8.09 2.48
C GLN A 398 5.88 7.45 1.45
N ARG A 399 6.38 7.17 0.25
CA ARG A 399 5.67 6.34 -0.74
C ARG A 399 5.67 4.89 -0.28
N LEU A 400 4.48 4.30 -0.16
CA LEU A 400 4.29 2.93 0.32
C LEU A 400 4.18 1.92 -0.83
N THR A 401 3.68 2.35 -1.99
CA THR A 401 3.49 1.49 -3.16
C THR A 401 4.74 1.42 -4.05
N VAL A 402 4.77 0.38 -4.87
CA VAL A 402 5.67 0.22 -6.02
C VAL A 402 4.77 0.06 -7.24
N ASP A 403 5.01 0.85 -8.28
CA ASP A 403 4.16 0.87 -9.46
C ASP A 403 4.32 -0.42 -10.27
N ASP A 404 3.21 -0.96 -10.77
CA ASP A 404 3.21 -2.14 -11.65
C ASP A 404 3.48 -1.75 -13.12
N ASP A 405 4.59 -1.08 -13.41
CA ASP A 405 4.95 -0.60 -14.74
C ASP A 405 6.11 -1.38 -15.40
N VAL A 406 6.34 -1.15 -16.70
CA VAL A 406 7.42 -1.82 -17.44
C VAL A 406 8.78 -1.46 -16.86
N ALA A 407 8.99 -0.21 -16.46
CA ALA A 407 10.27 0.23 -15.89
C ALA A 407 10.63 -0.60 -14.64
N THR A 408 9.71 -0.69 -13.68
CA THR A 408 9.83 -1.47 -12.45
C THR A 408 10.01 -2.95 -12.75
N ARG A 409 9.27 -3.51 -13.72
CA ARG A 409 9.44 -4.92 -14.12
C ARG A 409 10.85 -5.21 -14.65
N GLU A 410 11.38 -4.38 -15.56
CA GLU A 410 12.72 -4.61 -16.11
C GLU A 410 13.80 -4.48 -15.04
N VAL A 411 13.62 -3.57 -14.07
CA VAL A 411 14.48 -3.47 -12.88
C VAL A 411 14.40 -4.72 -12.05
N ARG A 412 13.19 -5.13 -11.62
CA ARG A 412 12.98 -6.32 -10.77
C ARG A 412 13.54 -7.59 -11.40
N LEU A 413 13.50 -7.72 -12.72
CA LEU A 413 14.06 -8.86 -13.45
C LEU A 413 15.59 -8.80 -13.61
N GLY A 414 16.25 -7.76 -13.09
CA GLY A 414 17.69 -7.54 -13.21
C GLY A 414 18.13 -7.25 -14.65
N ARG A 415 17.24 -6.69 -15.48
CA ARG A 415 17.49 -6.42 -16.91
C ARG A 415 17.82 -4.97 -17.21
N ASN A 416 17.53 -4.05 -16.30
CA ASN A 416 17.80 -2.63 -16.48
C ASN A 416 17.98 -1.92 -15.13
N PHE A 417 18.62 -0.76 -15.12
CA PHE A 417 18.63 0.15 -13.98
C PHE A 417 17.41 1.08 -14.03
N TYR A 418 16.87 1.51 -12.89
CA TYR A 418 15.61 2.26 -12.86
C TYR A 418 15.66 3.56 -13.69
N ARG A 419 16.72 4.36 -13.52
CA ARG A 419 16.90 5.61 -14.26
C ARG A 419 17.04 5.41 -15.78
N GLN A 420 17.60 4.29 -16.23
CA GLN A 420 17.64 3.92 -17.64
C GLN A 420 16.30 3.36 -18.13
N ALA A 421 15.62 2.57 -17.29
CA ALA A 421 14.32 1.98 -17.61
C ALA A 421 13.25 3.05 -17.85
N LEU A 422 13.30 4.16 -17.11
CA LEU A 422 12.42 5.32 -17.30
C LEU A 422 12.57 6.01 -18.67
N GLN A 423 13.69 5.82 -19.39
CA GLN A 423 13.91 6.40 -20.71
C GLN A 423 13.25 5.61 -21.83
N ARG A 424 12.69 4.44 -21.52
CA ARG A 424 11.97 3.63 -22.51
C ARG A 424 10.66 4.32 -22.90
N THR A 425 10.29 4.18 -24.16
CA THR A 425 9.00 4.71 -24.65
C THR A 425 7.79 4.04 -24.00
N ASP A 426 7.95 2.82 -23.50
CA ASP A 426 6.92 2.03 -22.83
C ASP A 426 7.10 1.97 -21.31
N ALA A 427 7.96 2.82 -20.72
CA ALA A 427 8.35 2.75 -19.30
C ALA A 427 7.15 2.71 -18.34
N GLY A 428 6.21 3.65 -18.51
CA GLY A 428 4.99 3.76 -17.70
C GLY A 428 3.86 2.83 -18.14
N ALA A 429 4.07 1.94 -19.12
CA ALA A 429 3.00 1.01 -19.51
C ALA A 429 2.74 0.01 -18.37
N LEU A 430 1.48 -0.11 -17.96
CA LEU A 430 1.06 -1.05 -16.94
C LEU A 430 1.38 -2.50 -17.33
N THR A 431 1.94 -3.25 -16.39
CA THR A 431 2.24 -4.67 -16.51
C THR A 431 1.11 -5.56 -16.00
N GLN A 432 0.29 -5.02 -15.11
CA GLN A 432 -0.98 -5.60 -14.67
C GLN A 432 -1.99 -4.51 -14.34
N ALA A 433 -3.26 -4.82 -14.61
CA ALA A 433 -4.41 -3.98 -14.28
C ALA A 433 -5.63 -4.89 -14.09
N VAL A 434 -6.54 -4.50 -13.20
CA VAL A 434 -7.76 -5.25 -12.89
C VAL A 434 -8.68 -5.29 -14.10
N GLY A 435 -9.15 -6.48 -14.47
CA GLY A 435 -10.13 -6.73 -15.53
C GLY A 435 -9.55 -7.03 -16.92
N THR A 436 -8.24 -6.83 -17.11
CA THR A 436 -7.60 -6.97 -18.43
C THR A 436 -7.36 -8.42 -18.83
N ARG A 437 -7.14 -9.32 -17.87
CA ARG A 437 -6.78 -10.74 -18.05
C ARG A 437 -7.49 -11.63 -17.01
N ASP A 438 -7.38 -12.94 -17.15
CA ASP A 438 -7.83 -13.89 -16.13
C ASP A 438 -7.12 -13.65 -14.78
N ALA A 439 -7.84 -13.92 -13.68
CA ALA A 439 -7.32 -13.71 -12.33
C ALA A 439 -6.04 -14.49 -12.02
N ASP A 440 -5.75 -15.58 -12.73
CA ASP A 440 -4.51 -16.36 -12.55
C ASP A 440 -3.25 -15.56 -12.92
N PHE A 441 -3.39 -14.51 -13.74
CA PHE A 441 -2.29 -13.62 -14.14
C PHE A 441 -2.21 -12.35 -13.29
N LEU A 442 -3.12 -12.15 -12.34
CA LEU A 442 -3.16 -10.98 -11.48
C LEU A 442 -2.51 -11.28 -10.13
N ASN A 443 -1.52 -10.48 -9.75
CA ASN A 443 -0.79 -10.64 -8.50
C ASN A 443 -0.82 -9.32 -7.73
N PRO A 444 -1.90 -9.06 -6.95
CA PRO A 444 -2.01 -7.85 -6.15
C PRO A 444 -0.90 -7.82 -5.09
N THR A 445 -0.29 -6.66 -4.93
CA THR A 445 0.66 -6.42 -3.84
C THR A 445 -0.13 -6.08 -2.58
N ILE A 446 0.07 -6.84 -1.50
CA ILE A 446 -0.60 -6.63 -0.21
C ILE A 446 0.47 -6.38 0.84
N GLN A 447 0.43 -5.22 1.47
CA GLN A 447 1.34 -4.83 2.54
C GLN A 447 0.55 -4.55 3.82
N ARG A 448 1.18 -4.82 4.95
CA ARG A 448 0.59 -4.60 6.28
C ARG A 448 1.41 -3.59 7.06
N PHE A 449 0.72 -2.66 7.70
CA PHE A 449 1.28 -1.64 8.56
C PHE A 449 0.59 -1.62 9.93
N ALA A 450 1.29 -1.08 10.93
CA ALA A 450 0.73 -0.76 12.23
C ALA A 450 0.60 0.76 12.36
N ILE A 451 -0.60 1.24 12.70
CA ILE A 451 -0.84 2.66 12.95
C ILE A 451 -0.44 2.98 14.39
N GLU A 452 0.78 3.47 14.58
CA GLU A 452 1.37 3.77 15.90
C GLU A 452 1.73 5.25 16.12
N GLU A 453 1.49 6.10 15.12
CA GLU A 453 1.69 7.55 15.19
C GLU A 453 0.61 8.31 14.43
N ASP A 454 0.49 9.61 14.71
CA ASP A 454 -0.40 10.50 13.96
C ASP A 454 0.14 10.69 12.54
N GLY A 455 -0.73 10.55 11.54
CA GLY A 455 -0.35 10.69 10.14
C GLY A 455 -1.54 10.70 9.19
N ILE A 456 -1.26 10.91 7.92
CA ILE A 456 -2.22 10.89 6.84
C ILE A 456 -1.80 9.82 5.85
N LEU A 457 -2.68 8.86 5.62
CA LEU A 457 -2.55 7.96 4.49
C LEU A 457 -3.25 8.59 3.28
N LEU A 458 -2.49 8.94 2.25
CA LEU A 458 -2.99 9.49 0.99
C LEU A 458 -2.93 8.41 -0.09
N LEU A 459 -4.07 8.10 -0.71
CA LEU A 459 -4.16 7.35 -1.96
C LEU A 459 -4.39 8.34 -3.10
N CYS A 460 -3.74 8.15 -4.25
CA CYS A 460 -3.93 9.03 -5.40
C CYS A 460 -3.69 8.33 -6.75
N SER A 461 -4.34 8.82 -7.80
CA SER A 461 -4.04 8.44 -9.19
C SER A 461 -2.71 9.06 -9.67
N ASP A 462 -2.26 8.64 -10.85
CA ASP A 462 -1.08 9.19 -11.50
C ASP A 462 -1.25 10.70 -11.81
N GLY A 463 -2.47 11.16 -12.07
CA GLY A 463 -2.80 12.57 -12.28
C GLY A 463 -2.33 13.50 -11.16
N LEU A 464 -2.27 13.02 -9.92
CA LEU A 464 -1.61 13.73 -8.82
C LEU A 464 -0.13 13.34 -8.66
N SER A 465 0.19 12.06 -8.67
CA SER A 465 1.52 11.59 -8.22
C SER A 465 2.64 11.73 -9.26
N ASP A 466 2.31 11.87 -10.53
CA ASP A 466 3.28 12.10 -11.58
C ASP A 466 4.08 13.38 -11.35
N ASN A 467 5.35 13.37 -11.75
CA ASN A 467 6.30 14.45 -11.51
C ASN A 467 6.59 14.74 -10.02
N ASP A 468 6.39 13.75 -9.15
CA ASP A 468 6.67 13.81 -7.71
C ASP A 468 5.92 14.95 -6.98
N TRP A 469 4.70 15.30 -7.42
CA TRP A 469 3.98 16.43 -6.83
C TRP A 469 3.54 16.20 -5.40
N VAL A 470 3.29 14.96 -4.99
CA VAL A 470 3.00 14.64 -3.57
C VAL A 470 4.22 14.95 -2.72
N GLU A 471 5.39 14.45 -3.12
CA GLU A 471 6.68 14.65 -2.45
C GLU A 471 7.10 16.12 -2.42
N LYS A 472 6.72 16.91 -3.44
CA LYS A 472 6.99 18.35 -3.51
C LYS A 472 5.99 19.21 -2.72
N SER A 473 4.81 18.69 -2.40
CA SER A 473 3.71 19.49 -1.82
C SER A 473 3.32 19.12 -0.40
N TRP A 474 3.62 17.90 0.06
CA TRP A 474 3.09 17.38 1.33
C TRP A 474 3.39 18.28 2.53
N ALA A 475 4.58 18.90 2.58
CA ALA A 475 5.03 19.70 3.71
C ALA A 475 4.18 20.97 3.91
N HIS A 476 3.44 21.41 2.89
CA HIS A 476 2.52 22.54 2.97
C HIS A 476 1.10 22.14 3.41
N VAL A 477 0.76 20.84 3.35
CA VAL A 477 -0.60 20.34 3.55
C VAL A 477 -0.69 19.45 4.78
N ALA A 478 0.14 18.41 4.89
CA ALA A 478 0.02 17.40 5.93
C ALA A 478 0.19 17.94 7.36
N PRO A 479 1.18 18.81 7.67
CA PRO A 479 1.28 19.40 9.01
C PRO A 479 0.03 20.21 9.38
N ALA A 480 -0.48 21.04 8.45
CA ALA A 480 -1.65 21.88 8.67
C ALA A 480 -2.92 21.05 8.95
N VAL A 481 -3.09 19.88 8.31
CA VAL A 481 -4.19 18.95 8.61
C VAL A 481 -4.02 18.31 9.99
N LEU A 482 -2.81 17.83 10.30
CA LEU A 482 -2.53 17.17 11.57
C LEU A 482 -2.63 18.13 12.77
N ASP A 483 -2.33 19.42 12.56
CA ASP A 483 -2.47 20.49 13.55
C ASP A 483 -3.90 21.07 13.62
N GLY A 484 -4.78 20.66 12.70
CA GLY A 484 -6.18 21.07 12.65
C GLY A 484 -6.41 22.47 12.10
N GLU A 485 -5.46 23.01 11.36
CA GLU A 485 -5.57 24.26 10.59
C GLU A 485 -6.33 24.06 9.28
N LEU A 486 -6.21 22.87 8.69
CA LEU A 486 -6.96 22.38 7.53
C LEU A 486 -7.77 21.13 7.90
N THR A 487 -8.92 20.98 7.27
CA THR A 487 -9.71 19.74 7.30
C THR A 487 -9.17 18.72 6.30
N ALA A 488 -9.51 17.44 6.48
CA ALA A 488 -9.17 16.39 5.52
C ALA A 488 -9.71 16.70 4.12
N ARG A 489 -10.91 17.28 4.04
CA ARG A 489 -11.55 17.67 2.77
C ARG A 489 -10.83 18.84 2.08
N GLU A 490 -10.45 19.88 2.82
CA GLU A 490 -9.68 21.00 2.26
C GLU A 490 -8.32 20.53 1.72
N ALA A 491 -7.69 19.54 2.37
CA ALA A 491 -6.44 18.96 1.88
C ALA A 491 -6.60 18.24 0.53
N VAL A 492 -7.64 17.43 0.38
CA VAL A 492 -7.99 16.78 -0.88
C VAL A 492 -8.21 17.81 -1.99
N GLU A 493 -8.97 18.87 -1.71
CA GLU A 493 -9.22 19.94 -2.68
C GLU A 493 -7.94 20.66 -3.10
N LEU A 494 -7.03 20.94 -2.16
CA LEU A 494 -5.73 21.54 -2.47
C LEU A 494 -4.88 20.66 -3.38
N TRP A 495 -4.88 19.34 -3.19
CA TRP A 495 -4.14 18.43 -4.06
C TRP A 495 -4.78 18.28 -5.45
N ILE A 496 -6.11 18.22 -5.54
CA ILE A 496 -6.82 18.22 -6.83
C ILE A 496 -6.53 19.50 -7.59
N ASP A 497 -6.63 20.65 -6.93
CA ASP A 497 -6.33 21.94 -7.56
C ASP A 497 -4.86 22.04 -8.02
N LEU A 498 -3.92 21.51 -7.23
CA LEU A 498 -2.50 21.45 -7.60
C LEU A 498 -2.31 20.59 -8.86
N ALA A 499 -2.90 19.39 -8.88
CA ALA A 499 -2.83 18.50 -10.04
C ALA A 499 -3.46 19.14 -11.27
N ASN A 500 -4.64 19.75 -11.16
CA ASN A 500 -5.28 20.44 -12.28
C ASN A 500 -4.44 21.59 -12.84
N GLN A 501 -3.65 22.27 -11.99
CA GLN A 501 -2.75 23.34 -12.42
C GLN A 501 -1.43 22.84 -13.02
N LYS A 502 -0.90 21.70 -12.55
CA LYS A 502 0.45 21.23 -12.89
C LYS A 502 0.49 19.98 -13.79
N ASN A 503 -0.49 19.11 -13.69
CA ASN A 503 -0.67 17.83 -14.38
C ASN A 503 -2.07 17.69 -15.04
N GLY A 504 -2.76 18.80 -15.32
CA GLY A 504 -4.17 18.80 -15.79
C GLY A 504 -4.44 18.18 -17.18
N HIS A 505 -3.54 17.35 -17.70
CA HIS A 505 -3.78 16.51 -18.88
C HIS A 505 -4.54 15.21 -18.54
N ASP A 506 -4.57 14.81 -17.27
CA ASP A 506 -5.27 13.60 -16.82
C ASP A 506 -6.41 13.84 -15.83
N ASN A 507 -7.18 12.79 -15.58
CA ASN A 507 -8.06 12.73 -14.41
C ASN A 507 -7.22 12.78 -13.13
N VAL A 508 -7.79 13.32 -12.06
CA VAL A 508 -7.13 13.35 -10.76
C VAL A 508 -8.08 12.88 -9.68
N SER A 509 -7.59 11.97 -8.84
CA SER A 509 -8.29 11.52 -7.65
C SER A 509 -7.34 11.47 -6.46
N ALA A 510 -7.85 11.85 -5.29
CA ALA A 510 -7.14 11.78 -4.03
C ALA A 510 -8.09 11.33 -2.91
N VAL A 511 -7.63 10.41 -2.07
CA VAL A 511 -8.34 9.93 -0.89
C VAL A 511 -7.40 9.98 0.31
N VAL A 512 -7.82 10.61 1.39
CA VAL A 512 -7.06 10.73 2.63
C VAL A 512 -7.75 9.95 3.75
N MET A 513 -6.96 9.25 4.55
CA MET A 513 -7.32 8.73 5.87
C MET A 513 -6.39 9.38 6.89
N VAL A 514 -6.94 10.28 7.71
CA VAL A 514 -6.24 10.92 8.82
C VAL A 514 -6.31 10.00 10.04
N CYS A 515 -5.15 9.53 10.47
CA CYS A 515 -4.96 8.64 11.61
C CYS A 515 -4.48 9.44 12.81
N ARG A 516 -5.17 9.35 13.95
CA ARG A 516 -4.74 9.96 15.21
C ARG A 516 -4.68 8.94 16.33
N VAL A 517 -3.47 8.73 16.85
CA VAL A 517 -3.20 7.86 18.01
C VAL A 517 -2.90 8.65 19.29
N THR A 518 -2.74 9.96 19.18
CA THR A 518 -2.59 10.85 20.33
C THR A 518 -3.96 11.40 20.76
N PRO A 519 -4.29 11.45 22.07
CA PRO A 519 -5.47 12.16 22.53
C PRO A 519 -5.42 13.63 22.07
N PRO A 520 -6.53 14.21 21.55
CA PRO A 520 -6.53 15.61 21.17
C PRO A 520 -6.14 16.47 22.37
N ALA A 521 -5.24 17.43 22.17
CA ALA A 521 -4.92 18.42 23.19
C ALA A 521 -6.23 19.05 23.71
N PRO A 522 -6.35 19.34 25.02
CA PRO A 522 -7.52 20.04 25.54
C PRO A 522 -7.66 21.36 24.78
N LYS A 523 -8.68 21.49 23.93
CA LYS A 523 -8.98 22.78 23.31
C LYS A 523 -9.44 23.71 24.41
N ASP A 524 -8.77 24.85 24.59
CA ASP A 524 -9.33 25.98 25.31
C ASP A 524 -10.66 26.34 24.64
N LEU A 525 -11.76 26.16 25.36
CA LEU A 525 -13.15 26.28 24.89
C LEU A 525 -13.56 27.71 24.46
N ASN A 526 -12.60 28.63 24.27
CA ASN A 526 -12.87 30.05 24.02
C ASN A 526 -12.46 30.56 22.63
N ALA A 527 -12.16 29.68 21.67
CA ALA A 527 -11.96 30.07 20.27
C ALA A 527 -13.01 29.41 19.37
N PHE A 528 -14.26 29.87 19.48
CA PHE A 528 -15.29 29.61 18.48
C PHE A 528 -15.58 30.92 17.75
N ASP A 529 -15.11 31.03 16.51
CA ASP A 529 -15.54 32.04 15.54
C ASP A 529 -16.57 31.39 14.60
N PRO A 530 -17.88 31.72 14.68
CA PRO A 530 -18.92 31.06 13.91
C PRO A 530 -19.01 31.49 12.44
N GLN A 531 -18.03 32.21 11.87
CA GLN A 531 -18.08 32.69 10.49
C GLN A 531 -16.94 32.17 9.61
N ARG A 532 -16.93 30.86 9.33
CA ARG A 532 -16.38 30.34 8.07
C ARG A 532 -17.52 29.71 7.28
N GLN A 533 -18.04 30.47 6.31
CA GLN A 533 -18.99 29.99 5.33
C GLN A 533 -18.33 28.88 4.52
N SER A 534 -18.88 27.67 4.61
CA SER A 534 -18.62 26.62 3.64
C SER A 534 -19.12 27.11 2.28
N GLY A 535 -18.20 27.33 1.35
CA GLY A 535 -18.55 27.46 -0.06
C GLY A 535 -19.04 26.09 -0.53
N ASN A 536 -20.35 25.96 -0.72
CA ASN A 536 -20.94 24.78 -1.34
C ASN A 536 -20.58 24.81 -2.83
N VAL A 537 -19.39 24.33 -3.18
CA VAL A 537 -19.00 24.10 -4.57
C VAL A 537 -19.28 22.63 -4.85
N GLY A 538 -20.51 22.36 -5.29
CA GLY A 538 -20.83 21.06 -5.87
C GLY A 538 -20.03 20.89 -7.15
N TYR A 539 -19.19 19.86 -7.20
CA TYR A 539 -18.60 19.42 -8.45
C TYR A 539 -19.75 18.95 -9.35
N PRO A 540 -19.81 19.37 -10.63
CA PRO A 540 -20.77 18.79 -11.54
C PRO A 540 -20.47 17.29 -11.65
N GLU A 541 -21.46 16.44 -11.36
CA GLU A 541 -21.41 15.04 -11.78
C GLU A 541 -21.11 15.03 -13.28
N SER A 542 -19.91 14.57 -13.66
CA SER A 542 -19.55 14.46 -15.06
C SER A 542 -20.47 13.42 -15.70
N GLU A 543 -21.21 13.82 -16.72
CA GLU A 543 -22.06 12.86 -17.43
C GLU A 543 -21.19 11.77 -18.08
N PHE A 544 -21.56 10.51 -17.83
CA PHE A 544 -21.03 9.35 -18.55
C PHE A 544 -21.06 9.55 -20.07
N ALA A 545 -20.04 9.08 -20.79
CA ALA A 545 -20.09 9.06 -22.26
C ALA A 545 -21.28 8.19 -22.73
N GLU A 546 -21.86 8.51 -23.90
CA GLU A 546 -23.03 7.77 -24.41
C GLU A 546 -22.77 6.28 -24.60
N SER A 547 -21.54 5.92 -25.01
CA SER A 547 -21.08 4.53 -25.07
C SER A 547 -21.12 3.85 -23.70
N SER A 548 -20.79 4.59 -22.63
CA SER A 548 -20.71 4.14 -21.24
C SER A 548 -22.09 3.95 -20.60
N LYS A 549 -23.04 4.83 -20.90
CA LYS A 549 -24.44 4.70 -20.43
C LYS A 549 -25.07 3.40 -20.93
N ALA A 550 -24.78 2.98 -22.16
CA ALA A 550 -25.24 1.70 -22.70
C ALA A 550 -24.60 0.48 -21.98
N LEU A 551 -23.38 0.63 -21.47
CA LEU A 551 -22.64 -0.41 -20.76
C LEU A 551 -23.09 -0.58 -19.31
N LEU A 552 -23.43 0.53 -18.64
CA LEU A 552 -23.94 0.54 -17.26
C LEU A 552 -25.43 0.18 -17.18
N TYR A 553 -26.24 0.58 -18.17
CA TYR A 553 -27.71 0.50 -18.12
C TYR A 553 -28.36 -0.40 -19.19
N GLY A 554 -27.59 -1.25 -19.87
CA GLY A 554 -28.03 -2.02 -21.05
C GLY A 554 -29.09 -3.11 -20.81
N GLN A 555 -30.36 -2.71 -20.63
CA GLN A 555 -31.58 -3.19 -21.32
C GLN A 555 -32.81 -2.44 -20.76
N SER A 556 -33.02 -1.19 -21.15
CA SER A 556 -34.33 -0.55 -21.01
C SER A 556 -35.23 -0.99 -22.17
N VAL A 557 -36.27 -1.76 -21.87
CA VAL A 557 -37.43 -1.92 -22.76
C VAL A 557 -38.05 -0.54 -22.92
N ASP A 558 -38.15 -0.06 -24.15
CA ASP A 558 -38.94 1.14 -24.49
C ASP A 558 -40.38 0.96 -23.99
N VAL A 559 -40.77 1.75 -22.99
CA VAL A 559 -42.17 1.87 -22.58
C VAL A 559 -42.66 3.26 -22.94
N ASP A 560 -43.46 3.30 -24.00
CA ASP A 560 -44.25 4.44 -24.47
C ASP A 560 -45.06 5.08 -23.31
N PRO A 561 -44.93 6.40 -23.02
CA PRO A 561 -45.56 7.04 -21.86
C PRO A 561 -47.10 7.13 -21.91
N ALA A 562 -47.75 6.67 -22.97
CA ALA A 562 -49.19 6.93 -23.21
C ALA A 562 -50.19 5.92 -22.60
N ALA A 563 -49.75 4.89 -21.85
CA ALA A 563 -50.66 3.86 -21.33
C ALA A 563 -50.88 3.86 -19.80
N ALA A 564 -50.31 4.80 -19.04
CA ALA A 564 -50.40 4.83 -17.58
C ALA A 564 -51.66 5.55 -17.04
N ARG A 565 -52.84 5.23 -17.55
CA ARG A 565 -54.12 5.57 -16.88
C ARG A 565 -55.13 4.44 -17.01
N ARG A 566 -55.03 3.46 -16.11
CA ARG A 566 -56.14 2.78 -15.41
C ARG A 566 -55.69 1.39 -14.92
N ARG A 567 -55.54 1.23 -13.61
CA ARG A 567 -56.27 0.26 -12.76
C ARG A 567 -55.57 0.10 -11.40
N ARG A 568 -56.26 0.55 -10.34
CA ARG A 568 -56.06 0.05 -8.98
C ARG A 568 -56.50 -1.42 -8.90
N ARG A 569 -55.69 -2.30 -8.29
CA ARG A 569 -56.17 -3.46 -7.47
C ARG A 569 -55.04 -4.14 -6.66
N ARG A 570 -55.24 -4.11 -5.33
CA ARG A 570 -54.90 -4.97 -4.16
C ARG A 570 -53.69 -5.94 -4.14
N PRO A 571 -53.07 -6.17 -2.94
CA PRO A 571 -51.87 -6.98 -2.76
C PRO A 571 -52.17 -8.48 -2.71
N SER A 572 -51.22 -9.33 -3.11
CA SER A 572 -51.28 -10.78 -2.88
C SER A 572 -50.00 -11.33 -2.25
N HIS A 573 -50.19 -12.18 -1.25
CA HIS A 573 -49.17 -12.83 -0.43
C HIS A 573 -48.38 -13.87 -1.24
N ARG A 574 -47.04 -13.74 -1.34
CA ARG A 574 -46.16 -14.83 -1.80
C ARG A 574 -44.75 -14.81 -1.16
N PRO A 575 -44.59 -15.21 0.12
CA PRO A 575 -43.32 -15.78 0.59
C PRO A 575 -43.40 -17.30 0.86
N LEU A 576 -44.60 -17.90 0.96
CA LEU A 576 -44.75 -19.31 1.38
C LEU A 576 -44.44 -20.34 0.27
N THR A 577 -44.57 -19.99 -1.01
CA THR A 577 -44.38 -20.94 -2.13
C THR A 577 -42.92 -21.19 -2.50
N ILE A 578 -42.01 -20.25 -2.18
CA ILE A 578 -40.57 -20.41 -2.43
C ILE A 578 -39.95 -21.29 -1.35
N ALA A 579 -40.36 -21.13 -0.09
CA ALA A 579 -39.89 -21.94 1.03
C ALA A 579 -40.22 -23.44 0.87
N ILE A 580 -41.41 -23.77 0.33
CA ILE A 580 -41.80 -25.16 0.07
C ILE A 580 -40.96 -25.79 -1.06
N GLY A 581 -40.59 -25.01 -2.08
CA GLY A 581 -39.75 -25.50 -3.18
C GLY A 581 -38.32 -25.87 -2.75
N VAL A 582 -37.74 -25.09 -1.84
CA VAL A 582 -36.40 -25.35 -1.28
C VAL A 582 -36.42 -26.58 -0.37
N LEU A 583 -37.49 -26.78 0.40
CA LEU A 583 -37.61 -27.96 1.27
C LEU A 583 -37.73 -29.26 0.47
N VAL A 584 -38.50 -29.26 -0.63
CA VAL A 584 -38.68 -30.46 -1.48
C VAL A 584 -37.38 -30.84 -2.20
N THR A 585 -36.59 -29.85 -2.64
CA THR A 585 -35.30 -30.11 -3.29
C THR A 585 -34.27 -30.68 -2.31
N LEU A 586 -34.21 -30.17 -1.08
CA LEU A 586 -33.33 -30.71 -0.04
C LEU A 586 -33.67 -32.16 0.34
N VAL A 587 -34.96 -32.49 0.48
CA VAL A 587 -35.41 -33.86 0.80
C VAL A 587 -35.09 -34.82 -0.35
N LEU A 588 -35.27 -34.40 -1.60
CA LEU A 588 -34.91 -35.22 -2.76
C LEU A 588 -33.40 -35.45 -2.87
N SER A 589 -32.58 -34.42 -2.61
CA SER A 589 -31.12 -34.59 -2.61
C SER A 589 -30.63 -35.53 -1.50
N ALA A 590 -31.23 -35.45 -0.31
CA ALA A 590 -30.89 -36.36 0.80
C ALA A 590 -31.29 -37.81 0.49
N ALA A 591 -32.44 -38.02 -0.16
CA ALA A 591 -32.87 -39.36 -0.57
C ALA A 591 -31.94 -39.97 -1.64
N VAL A 592 -31.49 -39.18 -2.62
CA VAL A 592 -30.52 -39.64 -3.64
C VAL A 592 -29.18 -39.99 -2.99
N PHE A 593 -28.70 -39.17 -2.05
CA PHE A 593 -27.47 -39.44 -1.31
C PHE A 593 -27.57 -40.72 -0.46
N TRP A 594 -28.72 -40.94 0.20
CA TRP A 594 -28.96 -42.15 1.00
C TRP A 594 -28.98 -43.43 0.15
N ILE A 595 -29.60 -43.37 -1.03
CA ILE A 595 -29.61 -44.50 -1.96
C ILE A 595 -28.20 -44.81 -2.48
N ALA A 596 -27.43 -43.78 -2.83
CA ALA A 596 -26.04 -43.94 -3.26
C ALA A 596 -25.16 -44.53 -2.14
N TYR A 597 -25.37 -44.08 -0.89
CA TYR A 597 -24.67 -44.61 0.28
C TYR A 597 -24.98 -46.10 0.52
N LEU A 598 -26.25 -46.50 0.44
CA LEU A 598 -26.66 -47.90 0.58
C LEU A 598 -26.10 -48.82 -0.51
N GLN A 599 -25.97 -48.31 -1.74
CA GLN A 599 -25.34 -49.06 -2.84
C GLN A 599 -23.83 -49.23 -2.64
N LEU A 600 -23.16 -48.23 -2.06
CA LEU A 600 -21.73 -48.31 -1.72
C LEU A 600 -21.46 -49.21 -0.51
N SER A 601 -22.37 -49.25 0.48
CA SER A 601 -22.21 -50.09 1.67
C SER A 601 -22.48 -51.58 1.40
N ASN A 602 -23.36 -51.92 0.44
CA ASN A 602 -23.64 -53.31 0.08
C ASN A 602 -22.55 -53.99 -0.78
N ASN A 603 -21.61 -53.23 -1.33
CA ASN A 603 -20.50 -53.75 -2.16
C ASN A 603 -19.21 -54.05 -1.38
N ARG A 604 -19.24 -54.01 -0.03
CA ARG A 604 -18.13 -54.47 0.81
C ARG A 604 -18.51 -55.78 1.52
N ALA A 605 -18.31 -56.89 0.81
CA ALA A 605 -18.27 -58.22 1.44
C ALA A 605 -16.88 -58.47 2.06
N PRO A 606 -16.79 -59.15 3.22
CA PRO A 606 -15.52 -59.39 3.90
C PRO A 606 -14.72 -60.54 3.25
N GLU A 607 -13.41 -60.31 3.10
CA GLU A 607 -12.43 -61.27 2.60
C GLU A 607 -12.08 -62.30 3.71
N ASN A 608 -12.20 -63.59 3.37
CA ASN A 608 -12.02 -64.73 4.28
C ASN A 608 -10.57 -64.85 4.79
N GLN A 609 -10.44 -65.03 6.10
CA GLN A 609 -9.28 -65.65 6.75
C GLN A 609 -9.47 -67.18 6.82
N ASP A 610 -8.34 -67.87 6.89
CA ASP A 610 -8.08 -69.28 7.23
C ASP A 610 -8.08 -70.33 6.11
N GLU A 611 -6.86 -70.75 5.73
CA GLU A 611 -6.51 -72.18 5.75
C GLU A 611 -4.99 -72.38 5.98
N VAL A 612 -4.66 -72.82 7.20
CA VAL A 612 -3.42 -73.51 7.58
C VAL A 612 -3.83 -74.90 8.08
N VAL A 613 -2.96 -75.89 7.83
CA VAL A 613 -2.92 -77.28 8.35
C VAL A 613 -3.28 -78.38 7.32
N ARG A 614 -2.31 -78.78 6.49
CA ARG A 614 -1.49 -80.00 6.69
C ARG A 614 -0.32 -80.10 5.73
#